data_AF-A0A520EQ65-F1
#
_entry.id   AF-A0A520EQ65-F1
#
_cell.length_a   1.000
_cell.length_b   1.000
_cell.length_c   1.000
_cell.angle_alpha   90.00
_cell.angle_beta   90.00
_cell.angle_gamma   90.00
#
_symmetry.space_group_name_H-M   'P 1'
#
loop_
_entity.id
_entity.type
_entity.pdbx_description
1 polymer ?
#
loop_
_entity_poly.entity_id
_entity_poly.type
_entity_poly.pdbx_seq_one_letter_code
_entity_poly.pdbx_strand_id
1 'polypeptide(L)'
;GSTVRIGGGSALLQRVTATGCALGALTAAYCSVSPSALIGAVAAHAHVAVASEIAARSTSRPGTFAAAFLDGLDAVDESALQELVRLD
;
A
#
# COMPACT_ATOMS: atom_id res chain seq x y z
N GLY A 1 -6.92 -3.26 -23.34
CA GLY A 1 -5.97 -3.26 -22.22
C GLY A 1 -6.73 -3.61 -20.97
N SER A 2 -6.15 -4.41 -20.08
CA SER A 2 -6.77 -4.73 -18.79
C SER A 2 -6.63 -3.55 -17.85
N THR A 3 -7.69 -3.26 -17.09
CA THR A 3 -7.72 -2.22 -16.06
C THR A 3 -8.16 -2.86 -14.76
N VAL A 4 -7.49 -2.52 -13.66
CA VAL A 4 -7.82 -2.97 -12.31
C VAL A 4 -7.95 -1.73 -11.44
N ARG A 5 -9.04 -1.64 -10.68
CA ARG A 5 -9.25 -0.61 -9.66
C ARG A 5 -8.86 -1.19 -8.31
N ILE A 6 -8.19 -0.36 -7.52
CA ILE A 6 -7.70 -0.74 -6.20
C ILE A 6 -8.36 0.21 -5.21
N GLY A 7 -9.19 -0.35 -4.34
CA GLY A 7 -9.88 0.39 -3.28
C GLY A 7 -9.04 0.48 -2.02
N GLY A 8 -9.44 1.37 -1.12
CA GLY A 8 -8.83 1.50 0.20
C GLY A 8 -7.72 2.54 0.30
N GLY A 9 -6.87 2.36 1.30
CA GLY A 9 -5.82 3.27 1.71
C GLY A 9 -6.29 4.38 2.66
N SER A 10 -5.37 5.31 2.97
CA SER A 10 -5.64 6.44 3.86
C SER A 10 -5.37 7.79 3.20
N ALA A 11 -6.27 8.74 3.43
CA ALA A 11 -6.07 10.14 3.05
C ALA A 11 -4.81 10.77 3.69
N LEU A 12 -4.30 10.20 4.78
CA LEU A 12 -3.06 10.64 5.42
C LEU A 12 -1.81 10.40 4.55
N LEU A 13 -1.85 9.47 3.58
CA LEU A 13 -0.77 9.28 2.61
C LEU A 13 -0.46 10.58 1.83
N GLN A 14 -1.48 11.38 1.53
CA GLN A 14 -1.34 12.66 0.81
C GLN A 14 -0.75 13.78 1.67
N ARG A 15 -0.53 13.52 2.95
CA ARG A 15 0.01 14.48 3.93
C ARG A 15 1.41 14.13 4.43
N VAL A 16 1.96 13.01 3.97
CA VAL A 16 3.34 12.59 4.25
C VAL A 16 4.14 12.70 2.96
N THR A 17 5.27 13.40 3.03
CA THR A 17 6.16 13.53 1.87
C THR A 17 6.69 12.17 1.43
N ALA A 18 7.00 12.04 0.14
CA ALA A 18 7.62 10.86 -0.46
C ALA A 18 6.82 9.53 -0.39
N THR A 19 5.56 9.52 0.06
CA THR A 19 4.70 8.31 0.00
C THR A 19 4.50 7.81 -1.43
N GLY A 20 4.35 8.71 -2.40
CA GLY A 20 4.29 8.37 -3.82
C GLY A 20 5.61 7.82 -4.37
N CYS A 21 6.76 8.36 -3.94
CA CYS A 21 8.08 7.85 -4.32
C CYS A 21 8.30 6.43 -3.75
N ALA A 22 7.92 6.22 -2.49
CA ALA A 22 7.96 4.90 -1.85
C ALA A 22 7.08 3.89 -2.60
N LEU A 23 5.86 4.27 -3.00
CA LEU A 23 5.00 3.42 -3.82
C LEU A 23 5.62 3.08 -5.18
N GLY A 24 6.30 4.04 -5.82
CA GLY A 24 7.05 3.77 -7.05
C GLY A 24 8.17 2.75 -6.87
N ALA A 25 8.95 2.88 -5.78
CA ALA A 25 10.00 1.93 -5.43
C ALA A 25 9.44 0.53 -5.12
N LEU A 26 8.36 0.46 -4.34
CA LEU A 26 7.67 -0.80 -4.06
C LEU A 26 7.16 -1.43 -5.36
N THR A 27 6.49 -0.66 -6.22
CA THR A 27 6.02 -1.15 -7.53
C THR A 27 7.16 -1.75 -8.35
N ALA A 28 8.32 -1.10 -8.40
CA ALA A 28 9.49 -1.64 -9.09
C ALA A 28 9.97 -2.97 -8.47
N ALA A 29 10.03 -3.06 -7.14
CA ALA A 29 10.41 -4.27 -6.43
C ALA A 29 9.44 -5.43 -6.72
N TYR A 30 8.13 -5.20 -6.62
CA TYR A 30 7.12 -6.20 -6.93
C TYR A 30 7.16 -6.64 -8.40
N CYS A 31 7.33 -5.70 -9.33
CA CYS A 31 7.45 -6.02 -10.76
C CYS A 31 8.69 -6.87 -11.07
N SER A 32 9.77 -6.77 -10.29
CA SER A 32 10.99 -7.54 -10.52
C SER A 32 10.84 -9.05 -10.29
N VAL A 33 9.83 -9.45 -9.50
CA VAL A 33 9.56 -10.86 -9.14
C VAL A 33 8.20 -11.36 -9.64
N SER A 34 7.40 -10.48 -10.25
CA SER A 34 6.04 -10.78 -10.69
C SER A 34 6.01 -11.30 -12.14
N PRO A 35 5.08 -12.22 -12.49
CA PRO A 35 4.93 -12.71 -13.87
C PRO A 35 4.48 -11.64 -14.87
N SER A 36 3.95 -10.50 -14.40
CA SER A 36 3.66 -9.35 -15.27
C SER A 36 3.74 -8.03 -14.52
N ALA A 37 4.05 -6.95 -15.25
CA ALA A 37 4.08 -5.60 -14.68
C ALA A 37 2.73 -5.19 -14.08
N LEU A 38 1.60 -5.60 -14.67
CA LEU A 38 0.28 -5.31 -14.13
C LEU A 38 0.08 -5.98 -12.77
N ILE A 39 0.41 -7.27 -12.64
CA ILE A 39 0.29 -8.00 -11.36
C ILE A 39 1.22 -7.39 -10.31
N GLY A 40 2.46 -7.05 -10.69
CA GLY A 40 3.41 -6.40 -9.77
C GLY A 40 2.90 -5.05 -9.25
N ALA A 41 2.38 -4.21 -10.14
CA ALA A 41 1.79 -2.93 -9.76
C ALA A 41 0.55 -3.11 -8.87
N VAL A 42 -0.36 -4.03 -9.21
CA VAL A 42 -1.55 -4.30 -8.40
C VAL A 42 -1.16 -4.77 -6.99
N ALA A 43 -0.21 -5.70 -6.88
CA ALA A 43 0.25 -6.21 -5.59
C ALA A 43 0.89 -5.12 -4.72
N ALA A 44 1.76 -4.27 -5.30
CA ALA A 44 2.39 -3.17 -4.57
C ALA A 44 1.36 -2.15 -4.06
N HIS A 45 0.40 -1.78 -4.91
CA HIS A 45 -0.66 -0.84 -4.54
C HIS A 45 -1.61 -1.43 -3.49
N ALA A 46 -1.97 -2.71 -3.61
CA ALA A 46 -2.79 -3.40 -2.62
C ALA A 46 -2.10 -3.44 -1.26
N HIS A 47 -0.80 -3.76 -1.21
CA HIS A 47 -0.02 -3.75 0.01
C HIS A 47 0.02 -2.35 0.65
N VAL A 48 0.32 -1.30 -0.11
CA VAL A 48 0.31 0.08 0.40
C VAL A 48 -1.07 0.51 0.90
N ALA A 49 -2.14 0.13 0.21
CA ALA A 49 -3.51 0.41 0.64
C ALA A 49 -3.80 -0.21 2.02
N VAL A 50 -3.54 -1.52 2.18
CA VAL A 50 -3.75 -2.24 3.44
C VAL A 50 -2.88 -1.67 4.56
N ALA A 51 -1.58 -1.48 4.33
CA ALA A 51 -0.64 -0.93 5.31
C ALA A 51 -1.09 0.45 5.80
N SER A 52 -1.50 1.33 4.87
CA SER A 52 -1.93 2.68 5.23
C SER A 52 -3.29 2.72 5.95
N GLU A 53 -4.19 1.78 5.67
CA GLU A 53 -5.43 1.65 6.45
C GLU A 53 -5.17 1.21 7.88
N ILE A 54 -4.32 0.19 8.06
CA ILE A 54 -3.92 -0.29 9.39
C ILE A 54 -3.29 0.86 10.18
N ALA A 55 -2.34 1.58 9.58
CA ALA A 55 -1.69 2.74 10.20
C ALA A 55 -2.69 3.86 10.57
N ALA A 56 -3.70 4.08 9.74
CA ALA A 56 -4.72 5.10 10.00
C ALA A 56 -5.70 4.73 11.12
N ARG A 57 -5.80 3.45 11.53
CA ARG A 57 -6.65 3.05 12.67
C ARG A 57 -6.13 3.59 14.00
N SER A 58 -4.81 3.78 14.14
CA SER A 58 -4.17 4.21 15.38
C SER A 58 -3.59 5.63 15.30
N THR A 59 -3.66 6.30 14.15
CA THR A 59 -3.04 7.62 13.94
C THR A 59 -3.95 8.60 13.20
N SER A 60 -3.81 9.89 13.51
CA SER A 60 -4.61 10.97 12.90
C SER A 60 -3.78 12.16 12.40
N ARG A 61 -2.45 12.10 12.56
CA ARG A 61 -1.50 13.16 12.21
C ARG A 61 -0.36 12.58 11.37
N PRO A 62 0.22 13.35 10.42
CA PRO A 62 1.10 12.81 9.40
C PRO A 62 2.43 12.29 9.97
N GLY A 63 2.96 12.91 11.03
CA GLY A 63 4.21 12.45 11.66
C GLY A 63 4.08 11.04 12.27
N THR A 64 3.08 10.83 13.11
CA THR A 64 2.81 9.50 13.71
C THR A 64 2.33 8.49 12.68
N PHE A 65 1.54 8.93 11.70
CA PHE A 65 1.10 8.09 10.59
C PHE A 65 2.28 7.60 9.75
N ALA A 66 3.28 8.44 9.48
CA ALA A 66 4.45 8.04 8.69
C ALA A 66 5.20 6.87 9.35
N ALA A 67 5.43 6.93 10.66
CA ALA A 67 6.02 5.83 11.42
C ALA A 67 5.13 4.58 11.39
N ALA A 68 3.84 4.72 11.74
CA ALA A 68 2.91 3.59 11.75
C ALA A 68 2.69 2.97 10.36
N PHE A 69 2.82 3.75 9.28
CA PHE A 69 2.74 3.25 7.91
C PHE A 69 3.96 2.39 7.54
N LEU A 70 5.17 2.79 7.97
CA LEU A 70 6.36 1.97 7.79
C LEU A 70 6.25 0.65 8.55
N ASP A 71 5.81 0.70 9.82
CA ASP A 71 5.53 -0.52 10.61
C ASP A 71 4.42 -1.35 9.95
N GLY A 72 3.41 -0.70 9.38
CA GLY A 72 2.34 -1.35 8.63
C GLY A 72 2.85 -2.11 7.40
N LEU A 73 3.77 -1.52 6.62
CA LEU A 73 4.38 -2.17 5.45
C LEU A 73 5.21 -3.41 5.83
N ASP A 74 5.81 -3.42 7.02
CA ASP A 74 6.54 -4.58 7.54
C ASP A 74 5.57 -5.65 8.05
N ALA A 75 4.47 -5.24 8.70
CA ALA A 75 3.55 -6.13 9.38
C ALA A 75 2.46 -6.75 8.50
N VAL A 76 2.17 -6.20 7.31
CA VAL A 76 1.14 -6.79 6.43
C VAL A 76 1.56 -8.19 6.01
N ASP A 77 0.74 -9.16 6.38
CA ASP A 77 0.88 -10.54 5.99
C ASP A 77 -0.25 -10.99 5.04
N GLU A 78 -0.24 -12.28 4.70
CA GLU A 78 -1.27 -12.89 3.85
C GLU A 78 -2.68 -12.71 4.43
N SER A 79 -2.84 -12.82 5.74
CA SER A 79 -4.15 -12.73 6.39
C SER A 79 -4.72 -11.32 6.28
N ALA A 80 -3.90 -10.30 6.52
CA ALA A 80 -4.28 -8.90 6.38
C ALA A 80 -4.64 -8.56 4.92
N LEU A 81 -3.91 -9.12 3.94
CA LEU A 81 -4.23 -8.95 2.53
C LEU A 81 -5.57 -9.59 2.17
N GLN A 82 -5.81 -10.83 2.59
CA GLN A 82 -7.06 -11.54 2.32
C GLN A 82 -8.27 -10.83 2.92
N GLU A 83 -8.12 -10.23 4.11
CA GLU A 83 -9.21 -9.54 4.80
C GLU A 83 -9.50 -8.15 4.20
N LEU A 84 -8.47 -7.38 3.84
CA LEU A 84 -8.60 -5.94 3.61
C LEU A 84 -8.42 -5.50 2.15
N VAL A 85 -7.83 -6.34 1.29
CA VAL A 85 -7.63 -5.99 -0.13
C VAL A 85 -8.97 -5.85 -0.84
N ARG A 86 -9.10 -4.77 -1.62
CA ARG A 86 -10.28 -4.47 -2.44
C ARG A 86 -9.84 -4.22 -3.87
N LEU A 87 -10.20 -5.13 -4.79
CA LEU A 87 -9.89 -5.06 -6.22
C LEU A 87 -11.19 -5.19 -7.03
N ASP A 88 -11.40 -4.26 -7.97
CA ASP A 88 -12.54 -4.24 -8.91
C ASP A 88 -12.10 -4.15 -10.37
#